data_AF-A0A1J0WJ92-F1
#
_entry.id   AF-A0A1J0WJ92-F1
#
_cell.length_a   1.000
_cell.length_b   1.000
_cell.length_c   1.000
_cell.angle_alpha   90.00
_cell.angle_beta   90.00
_cell.angle_gamma   90.00
#
_symmetry.space_group_name_H-M   'P 1'
#
loop_
_entity.id
_entity.type
_entity.pdbx_description
1 polymer ?
#
loop_
_entity_poly.entity_id
_entity_poly.type
_entity_poly.pdbx_seq_one_letter_code
_entity_poly.pdbx_strand_id
1 'polypeptide(L)'
;MGRFCISALFVTGAAQKIYAPGVVEGMLAAHGWPEALIWPAVVLNLVGALLLVTGFFLVPTALILAVYCMATSIFHYLPDDPWQMSIFVKNWAIAGGLLSLAAAEMREPHG
;
A
#
# COMPACT_ATOMS: atom_id res chain seq x y z
N MET A 1 -10.79 0.32 -14.36
CA MET A 1 -9.59 1.18 -14.40
C MET A 1 -8.98 1.44 -13.01
N GLY A 2 -9.74 1.85 -12.00
CA GLY A 2 -9.19 2.14 -10.65
C GLY A 2 -8.30 1.05 -10.04
N ARG A 3 -8.72 -0.21 -10.13
CA ARG A 3 -7.93 -1.39 -9.69
C ARG A 3 -6.55 -1.48 -10.34
N PHE A 4 -6.45 -1.17 -11.63
CA PHE A 4 -5.18 -1.21 -12.37
C PHE A 4 -4.25 -0.06 -11.96
N CYS A 5 -4.78 1.15 -11.77
CA CYS A 5 -3.99 2.29 -11.29
C CYS A 5 -3.44 2.04 -9.88
N ILE A 6 -4.28 1.52 -8.98
CA ILE A 6 -3.86 1.17 -7.61
C ILE A 6 -2.86 0.01 -7.65
N SER A 7 -3.09 -1.01 -8.47
CA SER A 7 -2.13 -2.10 -8.67
C SER A 7 -0.77 -1.59 -9.15
N ALA A 8 -0.73 -0.67 -10.12
CA ALA A 8 0.52 -0.11 -10.61
C ALA A 8 1.32 0.58 -9.50
N LEU A 9 0.64 1.28 -8.58
CA LEU A 9 1.27 1.86 -7.38
C LEU A 9 1.93 0.80 -6.49
N PHE A 10 1.26 -0.34 -6.25
CA PHE A 10 1.84 -1.42 -5.44
C PHE A 10 3.01 -2.14 -6.15
N VAL A 11 2.91 -2.38 -7.46
CA VAL A 11 4.01 -2.99 -8.25
C VAL A 11 5.24 -2.09 -8.23
N THR A 12 5.07 -0.80 -8.51
CA THR A 12 6.17 0.18 -8.48
C THR A 12 6.76 0.31 -7.08
N GLY A 13 5.91 0.34 -6.04
CA GLY A 13 6.36 0.35 -4.65
C GLY A 13 7.12 -0.90 -4.22
N ALA A 14 6.81 -2.07 -4.79
CA ALA A 14 7.58 -3.30 -4.58
C ALA A 14 8.92 -3.27 -5.33
N ALA A 15 8.91 -2.84 -6.59
CA ALA A 15 10.13 -2.71 -7.39
C ALA A 15 11.15 -1.76 -6.74
N GLN A 16 10.69 -0.64 -6.19
CA GLN A 16 11.54 0.30 -5.44
C GLN A 16 12.18 -0.36 -4.21
N LYS A 17 11.42 -1.14 -3.44
CA LYS A 17 11.93 -1.87 -2.26
C LYS A 17 12.97 -2.92 -2.63
N ILE A 18 12.84 -3.57 -3.80
CA ILE A 18 13.79 -4.55 -4.29
C ILE A 18 15.07 -3.87 -4.80
N TYR A 19 14.93 -2.78 -5.55
CA TYR A 19 16.07 -2.09 -6.16
C TYR A 19 16.91 -1.29 -5.16
N ALA A 20 16.26 -0.70 -4.15
CA ALA A 20 16.89 0.15 -3.15
C ALA A 20 16.37 -0.18 -1.73
N PRO A 21 16.66 -1.37 -1.19
CA PRO A 21 16.13 -1.81 0.10
C PRO A 21 16.55 -0.91 1.26
N GLY A 22 17.79 -0.40 1.23
CA GLY A 22 18.38 0.45 2.27
C GLY A 22 17.56 1.69 2.64
N VAL A 23 16.74 2.22 1.72
CA VAL A 23 15.86 3.36 2.01
C VAL A 23 14.77 2.96 3.02
N VAL A 24 14.13 1.81 2.81
CA VAL A 24 13.06 1.33 3.70
C VAL A 24 13.64 0.69 4.96
N GLU A 25 14.77 0.01 4.86
CA GLU A 25 15.51 -0.50 6.03
C GLU A 25 15.88 0.63 6.99
N GLY A 26 16.41 1.75 6.47
CA GLY A 26 16.69 2.94 7.29
C GLY A 26 15.44 3.53 7.97
N MET A 27 14.29 3.56 7.28
CA MET A 27 13.02 4.01 7.86
C MET A 27 12.53 3.09 8.99
N LEU A 28 12.68 1.77 8.81
CA LEU A 28 12.33 0.76 9.81
C LEU A 28 13.25 0.86 11.03
N ALA A 29 14.56 0.93 10.81
CA ALA A 29 15.55 1.06 11.87
C ALA A 29 15.34 2.34 12.69
N ALA A 30 14.99 3.47 12.05
CA ALA A 30 14.67 4.72 12.74
C ALA A 30 13.46 4.61 13.68
N HIS A 31 12.54 3.67 13.44
CA HIS A 31 11.41 3.37 14.32
C HIS A 31 11.69 2.22 15.30
N GLY A 32 12.92 1.66 15.30
CA GLY A 32 13.29 0.50 16.10
C GLY A 32 12.63 -0.80 15.62
N TRP A 33 12.16 -0.85 14.38
CA TRP A 33 11.49 -2.02 13.81
C TRP A 33 12.49 -2.92 13.09
N PRO A 34 12.22 -4.24 12.98
CA PRO A 34 13.09 -5.15 12.23
C PRO A 34 13.15 -4.77 10.75
N GLU A 35 14.36 -4.53 10.24
CA GLU A 35 14.62 -4.20 8.83
C GLU A 35 14.09 -5.27 7.87
N ALA A 36 14.11 -6.54 8.29
CA ALA A 36 13.58 -7.67 7.53
C ALA A 36 12.09 -7.55 7.17
N LEU A 37 11.32 -6.65 7.81
CA LEU A 37 9.92 -6.35 7.46
C LEU A 37 9.75 -5.80 6.02
N ILE A 38 10.84 -5.36 5.38
CA ILE A 38 10.81 -4.99 3.96
C ILE A 38 10.36 -6.15 3.07
N TRP A 39 10.77 -7.39 3.35
CA TRP A 39 10.46 -8.55 2.49
C TRP A 39 8.99 -8.96 2.55
N PRO A 40 8.35 -9.08 3.74
CA PRO A 40 6.90 -9.20 3.84
C PRO A 40 6.16 -8.06 3.13
N ALA A 41 6.65 -6.81 3.21
CA ALA A 41 6.03 -5.69 2.52
C ALA A 41 6.13 -5.83 0.98
N VAL A 42 7.27 -6.28 0.45
CA VAL A 42 7.43 -6.61 -0.99
C VAL A 42 6.43 -7.68 -1.41
N VAL A 43 6.36 -8.80 -0.67
CA VAL A 43 5.43 -9.90 -0.96
C VAL A 43 3.99 -9.41 -0.96
N LEU A 44 3.60 -8.66 0.08
CA LEU A 44 2.26 -8.11 0.19
C LEU A 44 1.92 -7.18 -0.99
N ASN A 45 2.86 -6.33 -1.41
CA ASN A 45 2.63 -5.39 -2.51
C ASN A 45 2.47 -6.14 -3.85
N LEU A 46 3.30 -7.14 -4.13
CA LEU A 46 3.22 -7.92 -5.37
C LEU A 46 1.96 -8.82 -5.43
N VAL A 47 1.69 -9.56 -4.35
CA VAL A 47 0.50 -10.41 -4.27
C VAL A 47 -0.77 -9.57 -4.29
N GLY A 48 -0.80 -8.48 -3.52
CA GLY A 48 -1.93 -7.55 -3.49
C GLY A 48 -2.20 -6.92 -4.85
N ALA A 49 -1.17 -6.50 -5.58
CA ALA A 49 -1.30 -6.00 -6.94
C ALA A 49 -1.92 -7.05 -7.89
N LEU A 50 -1.43 -8.29 -7.85
CA LEU A 50 -1.96 -9.37 -8.67
C LEU A 50 -3.43 -9.67 -8.37
N LEU A 51 -3.80 -9.72 -7.08
CA LEU A 51 -5.18 -9.95 -6.64
C LEU A 51 -6.08 -8.77 -7.00
N LEU A 52 -5.59 -7.53 -6.94
CA LEU A 52 -6.33 -6.36 -7.44
C LEU A 52 -6.56 -6.44 -8.95
N VAL A 53 -5.60 -6.90 -9.75
CA VAL A 53 -5.76 -7.04 -11.21
C VAL A 53 -6.75 -8.14 -11.56
N THR A 54 -6.60 -9.32 -10.95
CA THR A 54 -7.44 -10.49 -11.24
C THR A 54 -8.85 -10.34 -10.64
N GLY A 55 -8.99 -9.69 -9.48
CA GLY A 55 -10.25 -9.56 -8.75
C GLY A 55 -10.54 -10.76 -7.86
N PHE A 56 -9.63 -11.73 -7.82
CA PHE A 56 -9.74 -12.86 -6.92
C PHE A 56 -9.51 -12.40 -5.48
N PHE A 57 -10.40 -12.79 -4.56
CA PHE A 57 -10.38 -12.32 -3.16
C PHE A 57 -10.32 -10.78 -3.03
N LEU A 58 -11.08 -10.05 -3.85
CA LEU A 58 -10.97 -8.59 -3.96
C LEU A 58 -11.23 -7.85 -2.64
N VAL A 59 -12.29 -8.21 -1.92
CA VAL A 59 -12.64 -7.57 -0.63
C VAL A 59 -11.53 -7.69 0.41
N PRO A 60 -11.08 -8.90 0.82
CA PRO A 60 -10.01 -9.01 1.81
C PRO A 60 -8.70 -8.40 1.33
N THR A 61 -8.37 -8.53 0.03
CA THR A 61 -7.19 -7.87 -0.56
C THR A 61 -7.25 -6.35 -0.37
N ALA A 62 -8.38 -5.74 -0.73
CA ALA A 62 -8.54 -4.29 -0.63
C ALA A 62 -8.47 -3.80 0.82
N LEU A 63 -9.08 -4.53 1.76
CA LEU A 63 -9.01 -4.20 3.19
C LEU A 63 -7.57 -4.28 3.74
N ILE A 64 -6.84 -5.36 3.42
CA ILE A 64 -5.45 -5.54 3.86
C ILE A 64 -4.57 -4.43 3.30
N LEU A 65 -4.69 -4.13 2.01
CA LEU A 65 -3.91 -3.08 1.37
C LEU A 65 -4.26 -1.69 1.89
N ALA A 66 -5.53 -1.44 2.27
CA ALA A 66 -5.93 -0.19 2.90
C ALA A 66 -5.25 -0.02 4.27
N VAL A 67 -5.27 -1.06 5.12
CA VAL A 67 -4.57 -1.04 6.41
C VAL A 67 -3.06 -0.86 6.22
N TYR A 68 -2.47 -1.53 5.22
CA TYR A 68 -1.06 -1.34 4.88
C TYR A 68 -0.74 0.11 4.48
N CYS A 69 -1.58 0.75 3.65
CA CYS A 69 -1.40 2.15 3.29
C CYS A 69 -1.50 3.05 4.53
N MET A 70 -2.48 2.84 5.40
CA MET A 70 -2.61 3.61 6.65
C MET A 70 -1.41 3.43 7.58
N ALA A 71 -0.94 2.19 7.77
CA ALA A 71 0.21 1.90 8.62
C ALA A 71 1.50 2.53 8.07
N THR A 72 1.73 2.43 6.76
CA THR A 72 2.92 3.01 6.12
C THR A 72 2.88 4.55 6.03
N SER A 73 1.71 5.18 6.17
CA SER A 73 1.62 6.64 6.31
C SER A 73 2.42 7.17 7.51
N ILE A 74 2.61 6.38 8.57
CA ILE A 74 3.34 6.81 9.77
C ILE A 74 4.76 7.26 9.43
N PHE A 75 5.44 6.60 8.48
CA PHE A 75 6.78 6.97 8.02
C PHE A 75 6.84 8.33 7.30
N HIS A 76 5.69 8.90 6.95
CA HIS A 76 5.56 10.14 6.19
C HIS A 76 4.84 11.25 6.97
N TYR A 77 4.53 11.01 8.25
CA TYR A 77 3.92 12.04 9.09
C TYR A 77 4.99 13.00 9.63
N LEU A 78 5.27 14.05 8.87
CA LEU A 78 6.19 15.12 9.24
C LEU A 78 5.59 16.48 8.84
N PRO A 79 4.78 17.13 9.70
CA PRO A 79 4.00 18.31 9.36
C PRO A 79 4.80 19.49 8.78
N ASP A 80 6.07 19.63 9.19
CA ASP A 80 6.96 20.70 8.73
C ASP A 80 7.60 20.42 7.35
N ASP A 81 7.39 19.23 6.78
CA ASP A 81 7.84 18.84 5.44
C ASP A 81 6.64 18.61 4.50
N PRO A 82 6.33 19.58 3.60
CA PRO A 82 5.21 19.47 2.67
C PRO A 82 5.27 18.24 1.76
N TRP A 83 6.47 17.78 1.40
CA TRP A 83 6.64 16.61 0.54
C TRP A 83 6.24 15.34 1.29
N GLN A 84 6.69 15.17 2.53
CA GLN A 84 6.29 14.03 3.37
C GLN A 84 4.77 14.04 3.61
N MET A 85 4.22 15.19 3.96
CA MET A 85 2.77 15.31 4.16
C MET A 85 1.97 14.99 2.89
N SER A 86 2.50 15.29 1.69
CA SER A 86 1.85 14.88 0.44
C SER A 86 1.78 13.35 0.29
N ILE A 87 2.83 12.63 0.69
CA ILE A 87 2.87 11.17 0.65
C ILE A 87 1.93 10.58 1.70
N PHE A 88 1.90 11.15 2.91
CA PHE A 88 0.96 10.78 3.96
C PHE A 88 -0.49 10.87 3.46
N VAL A 89 -0.88 12.02 2.91
CA VAL A 89 -2.25 12.24 2.39
C VAL A 89 -2.54 11.31 1.22
N LYS A 90 -1.58 11.10 0.31
CA LYS A 90 -1.71 10.15 -0.80
C LYS A 90 -2.00 8.74 -0.29
N ASN A 91 -1.27 8.25 0.72
CA ASN A 91 -1.50 6.92 1.27
C ASN A 91 -2.91 6.78 1.86
N TRP A 92 -3.41 7.78 2.58
CA TRP A 92 -4.79 7.81 3.07
C TRP A 92 -5.84 7.88 1.96
N ALA A 93 -5.58 8.64 0.90
CA ALA A 93 -6.47 8.69 -0.27
C ALA A 93 -6.55 7.32 -0.97
N ILE A 94 -5.43 6.63 -1.13
CA ILE A 94 -5.40 5.26 -1.69
C ILE A 94 -6.13 4.27 -0.77
N ALA A 95 -5.92 4.36 0.55
CA ALA A 95 -6.66 3.55 1.52
C ALA A 95 -8.17 3.78 1.40
N GLY A 96 -8.62 5.04 1.30
CA GLY A 96 -10.02 5.38 1.05
C GLY A 96 -10.55 4.76 -0.25
N GLY A 97 -9.81 4.85 -1.35
CA GLY A 97 -10.18 4.22 -2.62
C GLY A 97 -10.31 2.70 -2.55
N LEU A 98 -9.42 2.04 -1.80
CA LEU A 98 -9.49 0.61 -1.53
C LEU A 98 -10.70 0.22 -0.65
N LEU A 99 -11.01 1.00 0.38
CA LEU A 99 -12.19 0.79 1.21
C LEU A 99 -13.49 0.97 0.42
N SER A 100 -13.57 2.00 -0.44
CA SER A 100 -14.70 2.20 -1.34
C SER A 100 -14.86 1.04 -2.32
N LEU A 101 -13.75 0.51 -2.85
CA LEU A 101 -13.74 -0.67 -3.71
C LEU A 101 -14.27 -1.92 -2.98
N ALA A 102 -13.80 -2.17 -1.76
CA ALA A 102 -14.29 -3.28 -0.94
C ALA A 102 -15.79 -3.15 -0.64
N ALA A 103 -16.25 -1.94 -0.30
CA ALA A 103 -17.66 -1.67 -0.03
C ALA A 103 -18.55 -1.86 -1.26
N ALA A 104 -18.06 -1.51 -2.45
CA ALA A 104 -18.77 -1.72 -3.71
C ALA A 104 -18.90 -3.22 -4.05
N GLU A 105 -17.81 -3.98 -3.96
CA GLU A 105 -17.83 -5.42 -4.23
C GLU A 105 -18.73 -6.19 -3.26
N MET A 106 -18.79 -5.78 -1.98
CA MET A 106 -19.70 -6.39 -1.01
C MET A 106 -21.19 -6.13 -1.31
N ARG A 107 -21.51 -5.06 -2.05
CA ARG A 107 -22.89 -4.73 -2.44
C ARG A 107 -23.32 -5.50 -3.68
N GLU A 108 -22.42 -5.62 -4.66
CA GLU A 108 -22.68 -6.28 -5.95
C GLU A 108 -21.49 -7.19 -6.31
N PRO A 109 -21.47 -8.43 -5.79
CA PRO A 109 -20.38 -9.37 -6.06
C PRO A 109 -20.33 -9.71 -7.56
N HIS A 110 -19.20 -9.44 -8.21
CA HIS A 110 -18.95 -9.74 -9.63
C HIS A 110 -19.80 -8.99 -10.67
N GLY A 111 -20.17 -7.73 -10.40
CA GLY A 111 -20.60 -6.79 -11.45
C GLY A 111 -19.53 -6.52 -12.51
#